data_AF-A0A7S3WP40-F1
#
_entry.id   AF-A0A7S3WP40-F1
#
_cell.length_a   1.000
_cell.length_b   1.000
_cell.length_c   1.000
_cell.angle_alpha   90.00
_cell.angle_beta   90.00
_cell.angle_gamma   90.00
#
_symmetry.space_group_name_H-M   'P 1'
#
loop_
_entity.id
_entity.type
_entity.pdbx_description
1 polymer ?
#
loop_
_entity_poly.entity_id
_entity_poly.type
_entity_poly.pdbx_seq_one_letter_code
_entity_poly.pdbx_strand_id
1 'polypeptide(L)'
;MAVLSDQGSHCSVELCRQRDFLPFSCDQCQKVFCLDHFRYTDHACPNAKGLDNRVLVCPICSKGVKLVVGEDPNLTWERHMQEGCQAPNGGERKARCPVTR
;
A
#
# COMPACT_ATOMS: atom_id res chain seq x y z
N MET A 1 -31.74 -10.98 -25.93
CA MET A 1 -30.95 -11.76 -24.95
C MET A 1 -29.54 -11.21 -24.97
N ALA A 2 -29.15 -10.43 -23.96
CA ALA A 2 -27.80 -9.87 -23.90
C ALA A 2 -26.83 -11.00 -23.53
N VAL A 3 -26.07 -11.48 -24.50
CA VAL A 3 -24.90 -12.31 -24.27
C VAL A 3 -23.80 -11.41 -23.73
N LEU A 4 -23.69 -11.26 -22.41
CA LEU A 4 -22.41 -10.96 -21.77
C LEU A 4 -21.54 -12.22 -21.83
N SER A 5 -21.28 -12.68 -23.05
CA SER A 5 -20.39 -13.81 -23.29
C SER A 5 -18.98 -13.34 -22.99
N ASP A 6 -18.39 -13.96 -21.99
CA ASP A 6 -16.94 -14.08 -21.89
C ASP A 6 -16.08 -12.84 -21.55
N GLN A 7 -16.64 -11.75 -21.03
CA GLN A 7 -15.82 -10.66 -20.50
C GLN A 7 -15.51 -10.86 -19.01
N GLY A 8 -14.24 -10.69 -18.62
CA GLY A 8 -13.74 -10.85 -17.25
C GLY A 8 -12.55 -11.81 -17.18
N SER A 9 -11.65 -11.59 -16.22
CA SER A 9 -10.46 -12.44 -16.02
C SER A 9 -10.63 -13.34 -14.82
N HIS A 10 -9.97 -14.49 -14.85
CA HIS A 10 -9.98 -15.44 -13.73
C HIS A 10 -8.94 -15.04 -12.69
N CYS A 11 -9.30 -15.20 -11.42
CA CYS A 11 -8.37 -15.09 -10.32
C CYS A 11 -7.26 -16.15 -10.45
N SER A 12 -6.00 -15.73 -10.29
CA SER A 12 -4.82 -16.59 -10.39
C SER A 12 -4.59 -17.46 -9.14
N VAL A 13 -5.46 -17.38 -8.13
CA VAL A 13 -5.45 -18.27 -6.96
C VAL A 13 -6.13 -19.58 -7.33
N GLU A 14 -5.39 -20.69 -7.20
CA GLU A 14 -5.82 -22.05 -7.59
C GLU A 14 -7.14 -22.47 -6.95
N LEU A 15 -7.38 -22.07 -5.70
CA LEU A 15 -8.57 -22.42 -4.94
C LEU A 15 -9.80 -21.57 -5.28
N CYS A 16 -9.61 -20.39 -5.87
CA CYS A 16 -10.69 -19.45 -6.16
C CYS A 16 -11.15 -19.59 -7.61
N ARG A 17 -10.23 -19.36 -8.57
CA ARG A 17 -10.48 -19.29 -10.03
C ARG A 17 -11.79 -18.56 -10.44
N GLN A 18 -12.30 -17.68 -9.58
CA GLN A 18 -13.52 -16.93 -9.85
C GLN A 18 -13.27 -15.95 -10.99
N ARG A 19 -14.27 -15.76 -11.84
CA ARG A 19 -14.22 -14.79 -12.93
C ARG A 19 -14.74 -13.44 -12.44
N ASP A 20 -13.88 -12.44 -12.50
CA ASP A 20 -14.19 -11.08 -12.09
C ASP A 20 -14.16 -10.14 -13.31
N PHE A 21 -15.11 -9.21 -13.38
CA PHE A 21 -15.17 -8.22 -14.45
C PHE A 21 -14.21 -7.05 -14.21
N LEU A 22 -13.72 -6.89 -12.98
CA LEU A 22 -12.73 -5.90 -12.55
C LEU A 22 -11.44 -6.62 -12.13
N PRO A 23 -10.62 -7.06 -13.10
CA PRO A 23 -9.37 -7.75 -12.79
C PRO A 23 -8.39 -6.82 -12.07
N PHE A 24 -7.89 -7.26 -10.91
CA PHE A 24 -6.84 -6.57 -10.17
C PHE A 24 -5.48 -7.19 -10.50
N SER A 25 -4.57 -6.43 -11.11
CA SER A 25 -3.19 -6.86 -11.34
C SER A 25 -2.31 -6.54 -10.13
N CYS A 26 -1.66 -7.54 -9.57
CA CYS A 26 -0.69 -7.36 -8.48
C CYS A 26 0.62 -6.77 -9.03
N ASP A 27 1.09 -5.64 -8.48
CA ASP A 27 2.31 -4.99 -8.96
C ASP A 27 3.60 -5.79 -8.67
N GLN A 28 3.58 -6.72 -7.71
CA GLN A 28 4.76 -7.54 -7.36
C GLN A 28 4.86 -8.87 -8.11
N CYS A 29 3.76 -9.55 -8.39
CA CYS A 29 3.77 -10.85 -9.09
C CYS A 29 3.15 -10.80 -10.49
N GLN A 30 2.60 -9.65 -10.91
CA GLN A 30 2.02 -9.40 -12.23
C GLN A 30 0.90 -10.38 -12.62
N LYS A 31 0.29 -11.04 -11.62
CA LYS A 31 -0.86 -11.92 -11.78
C LYS A 31 -2.17 -11.16 -11.53
N VAL A 32 -3.26 -11.69 -12.09
CA VAL A 32 -4.60 -11.11 -11.98
C VAL A 32 -5.41 -11.80 -10.90
N PHE A 33 -6.10 -11.03 -10.06
CA PHE A 33 -6.87 -11.49 -8.92
C PHE A 33 -8.27 -10.83 -8.89
N CYS A 34 -9.22 -11.47 -8.20
CA CYS A 34 -10.55 -10.92 -7.94
C CYS A 34 -10.56 -9.97 -6.72
N LEU A 35 -11.70 -9.35 -6.43
CA LEU A 35 -11.88 -8.43 -5.30
C LEU A 35 -11.52 -9.02 -3.92
N ASP A 36 -11.62 -10.34 -3.75
CA ASP A 36 -11.31 -11.01 -2.48
C ASP A 36 -9.80 -11.32 -2.34
N HIS A 37 -9.10 -11.48 -3.47
CA HIS A 37 -7.69 -11.92 -3.50
C HIS A 37 -6.70 -10.84 -3.98
N PHE A 38 -7.15 -9.59 -4.13
CA PHE A 38 -6.30 -8.49 -4.63
C PHE A 38 -5.17 -8.09 -3.67
N ARG A 39 -5.32 -8.29 -2.35
CA ARG A 39 -4.26 -7.96 -1.39
C ARG A 39 -3.18 -9.02 -1.40
N TYR A 40 -1.96 -8.59 -1.10
CA TYR A 40 -0.77 -9.44 -1.00
C TYR A 40 -0.91 -10.64 -0.06
N THR A 41 -1.64 -10.46 1.05
CA THR A 41 -1.88 -11.50 2.04
C THR A 41 -2.86 -12.56 1.55
N ASP A 42 -3.87 -12.15 0.78
CA ASP A 42 -4.97 -13.03 0.37
C ASP A 42 -4.54 -14.01 -0.73
N HIS A 43 -3.65 -13.62 -1.63
CA HIS A 43 -3.07 -14.52 -2.63
C HIS A 43 -1.68 -15.06 -2.27
N ALA A 44 -1.23 -14.86 -1.02
CA ALA A 44 0.09 -15.27 -0.53
C ALA A 44 1.22 -14.89 -1.53
N CYS A 45 1.31 -13.60 -1.86
CA CYS A 45 2.20 -13.12 -2.91
C CYS A 45 3.66 -13.56 -2.65
N PRO A 46 4.33 -14.22 -3.62
CA PRO A 46 5.71 -14.65 -3.45
C PRO A 46 6.67 -13.47 -3.21
N ASN A 47 6.31 -12.30 -3.76
CA ASN A 47 7.07 -11.06 -3.69
C ASN A 47 6.45 -10.04 -2.71
N ALA A 48 5.68 -10.48 -1.70
CA ALA A 48 5.09 -9.58 -0.69
C ALA A 48 6.14 -8.81 0.16
N LYS A 49 7.40 -9.25 0.14
CA LYS A 49 8.49 -8.69 0.93
C LYS A 49 8.97 -7.36 0.32
N GLY A 50 8.29 -6.27 0.62
CA GLY A 50 8.60 -4.95 0.06
C GLY A 50 7.60 -3.84 0.33
N LEU A 51 6.45 -4.16 0.93
CA LEU A 51 5.30 -3.25 0.97
C LEU A 51 5.06 -2.62 2.33
N ASP A 52 6.08 -2.55 3.19
CA ASP A 52 5.97 -1.83 4.45
C ASP A 52 5.93 -0.33 4.17
N ASN A 53 4.74 0.15 3.80
CA ASN A 53 4.44 1.56 3.54
C ASN A 53 4.16 2.32 4.84
N ARG A 54 4.77 1.89 5.96
CA ARG A 54 4.58 2.55 7.24
C ARG A 54 5.29 3.90 7.22
N VAL A 55 4.67 4.86 7.87
CA VAL A 55 5.18 6.22 8.01
C VAL A 55 5.20 6.55 9.49
N LEU A 56 6.37 6.90 10.03
CA LEU A 56 6.47 7.49 11.37
C LEU A 56 6.27 8.99 11.27
N VAL A 57 5.50 9.56 12.20
CA VAL A 57 5.34 11.02 12.31
C VAL A 57 6.38 11.52 13.30
N CYS A 58 7.26 12.41 12.88
CA CYS A 58 8.22 13.01 13.78
C CYS A 58 7.49 13.94 14.79
N PRO A 59 7.65 13.76 16.11
CA PRO A 59 6.98 14.60 17.10
C PRO A 59 7.52 16.03 17.17
N ILE A 60 8.70 16.29 16.59
CA ILE A 60 9.35 17.60 16.64
C ILE A 60 8.89 18.47 15.47
N CYS A 61 8.96 17.94 14.24
CA CYS A 61 8.64 18.70 13.02
C CYS A 61 7.29 18.35 12.37
N SER A 62 6.57 17.35 12.89
CA SER A 62 5.31 16.84 12.33
C SER A 62 5.40 16.35 10.87
N LYS A 63 6.60 16.13 10.33
CA LYS A 63 6.79 15.53 9.00
C LYS A 63 6.63 14.01 9.09
N GLY A 64 6.00 13.42 8.08
CA GLY A 64 5.96 11.98 7.90
C GLY A 64 7.27 11.50 7.31
N VAL A 65 7.95 10.58 7.99
CA VAL A 65 9.18 9.92 7.53
C VAL A 65 8.81 8.50 7.10
N LYS A 66 9.08 8.16 5.85
CA LYS A 66 8.81 6.84 5.28
C LYS A 66 9.81 5.83 5.85
N LEU A 67 9.31 4.68 6.30
CA LEU A 67 10.17 3.59 6.75
C LEU A 67 10.82 2.89 5.57
N VAL A 68 12.09 2.52 5.74
CA VAL A 68 12.80 1.70 4.77
C VAL A 68 12.56 0.23 5.11
N VAL A 69 12.20 -0.56 4.10
CA VAL A 69 11.87 -1.98 4.27
C VAL A 69 13.10 -2.74 4.76
N GLY A 70 12.99 -3.39 5.92
CA GLY A 70 14.06 -4.18 6.52
C GLY A 70 15.06 -3.40 7.38
N GLU A 71 14.91 -2.07 7.47
CA GLU A 71 15.67 -1.22 8.38
C GLU A 71 14.91 -1.09 9.71
N ASP A 72 15.63 -0.98 10.84
CA ASP A 72 14.99 -0.72 12.12
C ASP A 72 14.35 0.69 12.12
N PRO A 73 13.11 0.87 12.63
CA PRO A 73 12.45 2.17 12.66
C PRO A 73 13.25 3.28 13.33
N ASN A 74 14.10 2.94 14.31
CA ASN A 74 14.93 3.91 15.01
C ASN A 74 16.01 4.48 14.09
N LEU A 75 16.65 3.65 13.25
CA LEU A 75 17.68 4.11 12.31
C LEU A 75 17.12 5.10 11.28
N THR A 76 15.93 4.81 10.76
CA THR A 76 15.25 5.72 9.84
C THR A 76 14.87 7.04 10.52
N TRP A 77 14.47 6.99 11.80
CA TRP A 77 14.27 8.20 12.59
C TRP A 77 15.59 8.96 12.78
N GLU A 78 16.66 8.30 13.22
CA GLU A 78 17.97 8.92 13.48
C GLU A 78 18.50 9.65 12.24
N ARG A 79 18.38 9.05 11.05
CA ARG A 79 18.69 9.70 9.78
C ARG A 79 17.89 11.00 9.60
N HIS A 80 16.58 10.97 9.84
CA HIS A 80 15.76 12.19 9.78
C HIS A 80 16.19 13.25 10.81
N MET A 81 16.60 12.83 12.01
CA MET A 81 17.13 13.74 13.03
C MET A 81 18.45 14.39 12.60
N GLN A 82 19.33 13.65 11.94
CA GLN A 82 20.64 14.12 11.49
C GLN A 82 20.59 15.00 10.23
N GLU A 83 19.71 14.69 9.27
CA GLU A 83 19.68 15.34 7.95
C GLU A 83 18.90 16.67 7.93
N GLY A 84 18.10 16.98 8.95
CA GLY A 84 17.45 18.28 9.08
C GLY A 84 16.00 18.24 9.56
N CYS A 85 15.80 17.86 10.82
CA CYS A 85 14.55 18.04 11.52
C CYS A 85 14.34 19.54 11.86
N GLN A 86 13.93 20.34 10.89
CA GLN A 86 13.53 21.73 11.10
C GLN A 86 12.16 21.77 11.79
N ALA A 87 12.08 22.46 12.93
CA ALA A 87 10.84 22.73 13.66
C ALA A 87 9.73 23.25 12.71
N PRO A 88 8.43 23.08 13.06
CA PRO A 88 7.34 23.50 12.21
C PRO A 88 7.30 25.03 12.18
N ASN A 89 8.09 25.62 11.29
CA ASN A 89 7.99 27.02 10.94
C ASN A 89 6.68 27.19 10.17
N GLY A 90 5.60 27.51 10.89
CA GLY A 90 4.37 28.08 10.34
C GLY A 90 3.70 27.33 9.19
N GLY A 91 3.88 26.01 9.07
CA GLY A 91 3.31 25.22 7.99
C GLY A 91 1.80 25.06 8.12
N GLU A 92 1.05 25.62 7.17
CA GLU A 92 -0.40 25.54 7.07
C GLU A 92 -0.89 24.09 7.23
N ARG A 93 -1.84 23.88 8.16
CA ARG A 93 -2.43 22.56 8.41
C ARG A 93 -3.10 22.08 7.14
N LYS A 94 -2.53 21.06 6.47
CA LYS A 94 -3.17 20.45 5.30
C LYS A 94 -4.57 19.98 5.69
N ALA A 95 -5.57 20.30 4.86
CA ALA A 95 -6.94 19.91 5.09
C ALA A 95 -7.03 18.40 5.30
N ARG A 96 -7.62 17.98 6.42
CA ARG A 96 -7.88 16.55 6.67
C ARG A 96 -8.89 16.06 5.62
N CYS A 97 -8.73 14.83 5.14
CA CYS A 97 -9.75 14.20 4.32
C CYS A 97 -11.10 14.25 5.06
N PRO A 98 -12.18 14.72 4.42
CA PRO A 98 -13.50 14.91 5.06
C PRO A 98 -14.22 13.59 5.39
N VAL A 99 -13.52 12.45 5.27
CA VAL A 99 -14.05 11.13 5.61
C VAL A 99 -14.17 11.04 7.12
N THR A 100 -15.40 10.87 7.60
CA THR A 100 -15.68 10.61 9.02
C THR A 100 -15.07 9.26 9.42
N ARG A 101 -14.41 9.23 10.58
CA ARG A 101 -13.68 8.07 11.11
C ARG A 101 -14.58 6.87 11.32
#